data_AF-A0A4Q8K7R9-F1
#
_entry.id   AF-A0A4Q8K7R9-F1
#
_cell.length_a   1.000
_cell.length_b   1.000
_cell.length_c   1.000
_cell.angle_alpha   90.00
_cell.angle_beta   90.00
_cell.angle_gamma   90.00
#
_symmetry.space_group_name_H-M   'P 1'
#
loop_
_entity.id
_entity.type
_entity.pdbx_description
1 polymer ?
#
loop_
_entity_poly.entity_id
_entity_poly.type
_entity_poly.pdbx_seq_one_letter_code
_entity_poly.pdbx_strand_id
1 'polypeptide(L)'
;MMYYAVLILCIAVATEAFVCEEDYCDKTPCETIEGCEDRNGFVREKGSFCGCCDICVIKLDVGDFCIPNTEEPMGFIRTTECGDGLICDPAEWECIRVE
;
A
#
# COMPACT_ATOMS: atom_id res chain seq x y z
N MET A 1 -24.73 6.88 36.29
CA MET A 1 -23.47 7.66 36.41
C MET A 1 -22.23 6.77 36.50
N MET A 2 -22.27 5.60 37.16
CA MET A 2 -21.10 4.72 37.29
C MET A 2 -20.72 3.92 36.02
N TYR A 3 -21.66 3.71 35.09
CA TYR A 3 -21.42 2.94 33.86
C TYR A 3 -20.68 3.73 32.76
N TYR A 4 -20.89 5.05 32.70
CA TYR A 4 -20.20 5.91 31.74
C TYR A 4 -18.69 6.02 32.02
N ALA A 5 -18.30 5.97 33.31
CA ALA A 5 -16.89 6.02 33.70
C ALA A 5 -16.10 4.78 33.24
N VAL A 6 -16.74 3.62 33.16
CA VAL A 6 -16.12 2.37 32.68
C VAL A 6 -15.92 2.40 31.16
N LEU A 7 -16.87 2.96 30.41
CA LEU A 7 -16.79 3.07 28.95
C LEU A 7 -15.68 4.04 28.49
N ILE A 8 -15.42 5.10 29.25
CA ILE A 8 -14.34 6.06 28.94
C ILE A 8 -12.94 5.47 29.20
N LEU A 9 -12.82 4.55 30.18
CA LEU A 9 -11.53 3.92 30.50
C LEU A 9 -11.06 2.92 29.43
N CYS A 10 -11.99 2.27 28.71
CA CYS A 10 -11.63 1.29 27.66
C CYS A 10 -11.11 1.92 26.37
N ILE A 11 -11.39 3.20 26.10
CA ILE A 11 -10.98 3.89 24.86
C ILE A 11 -9.51 4.33 24.92
N ALA A 12 -8.90 4.39 26.11
CA ALA A 12 -7.57 4.94 26.32
C ALA A 12 -6.40 3.98 25.98
N VAL A 13 -6.65 2.75 25.51
CA VAL A 13 -5.61 1.72 25.31
C VAL A 13 -5.39 1.35 23.83
N ALA A 14 -5.79 2.20 22.89
CA ALA A 14 -5.58 1.96 21.46
C ALA A 14 -4.86 3.14 20.81
N THR A 15 -3.63 3.42 21.25
CA THR A 15 -2.72 4.36 20.56
C THR A 15 -1.39 3.69 20.25
N GLU A 16 -1.41 2.46 19.74
CA GLU A 16 -0.32 1.93 18.93
C GLU A 16 -0.58 2.46 17.51
N ALA A 17 -0.14 3.68 17.24
CA ALA A 17 -0.25 4.22 15.89
C ALA A 17 0.55 3.32 14.93
N PHE A 18 0.08 3.15 13.69
CA PHE A 18 0.79 2.52 12.55
C PHE A 18 2.08 3.30 12.18
N VAL A 19 2.91 3.62 13.17
CA VAL A 19 4.10 4.46 13.07
C VAL A 19 5.31 3.55 13.12
N CYS A 20 6.16 3.73 12.13
CA CYS A 20 7.44 3.04 12.02
C CYS A 20 8.36 3.52 13.14
N GLU A 21 8.87 2.59 13.95
CA GLU A 21 9.95 2.87 14.89
C GLU A 21 11.20 3.33 14.13
N GLU A 22 12.04 4.20 14.72
CA GLU A 22 13.20 4.79 14.04
C GLU A 22 14.19 3.73 13.50
N ASP A 23 14.30 2.60 14.20
CA ASP A 23 15.20 1.49 13.85
C ASP A 23 14.49 0.33 13.10
N TYR A 24 13.23 0.53 12.67
CA TYR A 24 12.44 -0.50 11.99
C TYR A 24 13.14 -1.06 10.74
N CYS A 25 13.79 -0.19 9.95
CA CYS A 25 14.52 -0.60 8.76
C CYS A 25 15.80 -1.39 9.08
N ASP A 26 16.42 -1.16 10.24
CA ASP A 26 17.62 -1.91 10.67
C ASP A 26 17.27 -3.35 11.07
N LYS A 27 16.03 -3.55 11.54
CA LYS A 27 15.48 -4.85 11.95
C LYS A 27 14.78 -5.60 10.81
N THR A 28 14.47 -4.92 9.70
CA THR A 28 13.65 -5.48 8.61
C THR A 28 14.52 -5.89 7.41
N PRO A 29 14.67 -7.18 7.12
CA PRO A 29 15.41 -7.63 5.94
C PRO A 29 14.61 -7.34 4.66
N CYS A 30 15.29 -6.85 3.63
CA CYS A 30 14.71 -6.64 2.30
C CYS A 30 14.74 -7.93 1.47
N GLU A 31 13.65 -8.17 0.74
CA GLU A 31 13.58 -9.26 -0.24
C GLU A 31 14.34 -8.89 -1.53
N THR A 32 14.99 -9.87 -2.16
CA THR A 32 15.67 -9.67 -3.43
C THR A 32 14.65 -9.57 -4.57
N ILE A 33 14.76 -8.53 -5.39
CA ILE A 33 13.78 -8.18 -6.42
C ILE A 33 14.27 -8.61 -7.82
N GLU A 34 14.63 -9.88 -7.97
CA GLU A 34 15.13 -10.39 -9.25
C GLU A 34 13.99 -10.49 -10.29
N GLY A 35 14.32 -10.23 -11.56
CA GLY A 35 13.38 -10.38 -12.68
C GLY A 35 12.13 -9.50 -12.58
N CYS A 36 12.24 -8.30 -12.01
CA CYS A 36 11.09 -7.39 -11.94
C CYS A 36 10.67 -6.92 -13.35
N GLU A 37 11.63 -6.48 -14.16
CA GLU A 37 11.38 -6.03 -15.53
C GLU A 37 10.85 -7.16 -16.43
N ASP A 38 11.32 -8.40 -16.22
CA ASP A 38 10.86 -9.58 -16.96
C ASP A 38 9.37 -9.91 -16.74
N ARG A 39 8.79 -9.41 -15.64
CA ARG A 39 7.39 -9.61 -15.27
C ARG A 39 6.49 -8.43 -15.61
N ASN A 40 6.90 -7.58 -16.56
CA ASN A 40 6.23 -6.31 -16.85
C ASN A 40 6.19 -5.37 -15.62
N GLY A 41 7.20 -5.47 -14.76
CA GLY A 41 7.30 -4.70 -13.54
C GLY A 41 8.32 -3.57 -13.62
N PHE A 42 8.22 -2.63 -12.68
CA PHE A 42 9.23 -1.61 -12.43
C PHE A 42 9.59 -1.59 -10.95
N VAL A 43 10.84 -1.20 -10.65
CA VAL A 43 11.29 -1.06 -9.27
C VAL A 43 10.81 0.28 -8.73
N ARG A 44 10.08 0.24 -7.61
CA ARG A 44 9.74 1.42 -6.81
C ARG A 44 10.68 1.48 -5.62
N GLU A 45 11.54 2.49 -5.63
CA GLU A 45 12.48 2.74 -4.53
C GLU A 45 11.72 3.00 -3.23
N LYS A 46 12.15 2.38 -2.13
CA LYS A 46 11.54 2.57 -0.80
C LYS A 46 10.01 2.43 -0.79
N GLY A 47 9.48 1.49 -1.58
CA GLY A 47 8.04 1.26 -1.68
C GLY A 47 7.47 0.33 -0.61
N SER A 48 8.31 -0.36 0.18
CA SER A 48 7.84 -1.25 1.24
C SER A 48 7.13 -0.50 2.38
N PHE A 49 6.54 -1.26 3.31
CA PHE A 49 6.10 -0.70 4.59
C PHE A 49 7.27 0.08 5.22
N CYS A 50 6.97 1.25 5.77
CA CYS A 50 7.96 2.17 6.35
C CYS A 50 9.04 2.70 5.40
N GLY A 51 8.97 2.42 4.10
CA GLY A 51 9.91 2.92 3.10
C GLY A 51 11.35 2.41 3.27
N CYS A 52 11.52 1.20 3.80
CA CYS A 52 12.83 0.61 4.06
C CYS A 52 13.43 -0.06 2.81
N CYS A 53 12.59 -0.73 2.03
CA CYS A 53 13.02 -1.59 0.93
C CYS A 53 12.37 -1.15 -0.37
N ASP A 54 13.08 -1.40 -1.46
CA ASP A 54 12.54 -1.31 -2.79
C ASP A 54 11.51 -2.43 -3.00
N ILE A 55 10.58 -2.24 -3.93
CA ILE A 55 9.60 -3.26 -4.31
C ILE A 55 9.48 -3.36 -5.83
N CYS A 56 9.08 -4.54 -6.32
CA CYS A 56 8.62 -4.68 -7.69
C CYS A 56 7.14 -4.34 -7.79
N VAL A 57 6.80 -3.40 -8.66
CA VAL A 57 5.41 -3.05 -8.98
C VAL A 57 5.10 -3.55 -10.37
N ILE A 58 4.10 -4.42 -10.49
CA ILE A 58 3.69 -5.00 -11.78
C ILE A 58 2.71 -4.06 -12.47
N LYS A 59 2.95 -3.77 -13.76
CA LYS A 59 2.03 -3.00 -14.59
C LYS A 59 0.87 -3.89 -15.04
N LEU A 60 -0.35 -3.41 -14.78
CA LEU A 60 -1.61 -4.02 -15.17
C LEU A 60 -2.03 -3.54 -16.56
N ASP A 61 -2.64 -4.43 -17.33
CA ASP A 61 -3.15 -4.17 -18.68
C ASP A 61 -4.58 -3.62 -18.64
N VAL A 62 -5.12 -3.24 -19.81
CA VAL A 62 -6.52 -2.77 -19.92
C VAL A 62 -7.49 -3.88 -19.51
N GLY A 63 -8.44 -3.55 -18.64
CA GLY A 63 -9.45 -4.47 -18.11
C GLY A 63 -8.96 -5.32 -16.93
N ASP A 64 -7.69 -5.21 -16.54
CA ASP A 64 -7.21 -5.86 -15.32
C ASP A 64 -7.78 -5.19 -14.08
N PHE A 65 -8.09 -6.02 -13.08
CA PHE A 65 -8.59 -5.55 -11.79
C PHE A 65 -7.54 -4.67 -11.08
N CYS A 66 -7.98 -3.51 -10.60
CA CYS A 66 -7.16 -2.55 -9.89
C CYS A 66 -7.87 -2.03 -8.64
N ILE A 67 -7.10 -1.52 -7.68
CA ILE A 67 -7.63 -0.92 -6.46
C ILE A 67 -7.57 0.61 -6.61
N PRO A 68 -8.72 1.30 -6.67
CA PRO A 68 -8.74 2.75 -6.88
C PRO A 68 -8.03 3.50 -5.75
N ASN A 69 -7.36 4.60 -6.12
CA ASN A 69 -6.57 5.42 -5.19
C ASN A 69 -7.43 6.29 -4.26
N THR A 70 -8.75 6.11 -4.24
CA THR A 70 -9.71 7.07 -3.66
C THR A 70 -9.59 7.25 -2.16
N GLU A 71 -8.91 6.35 -1.46
CA GLU A 71 -8.64 6.48 -0.05
C GLU A 71 -7.43 5.62 0.28
N GLU A 72 -6.23 6.16 0.07
CA GLU A 72 -4.99 5.53 0.55
C GLU A 72 -5.07 5.39 2.07
N PRO A 73 -5.39 4.18 2.59
CA PRO A 73 -5.23 3.96 4.01
C PRO A 73 -3.72 4.01 4.24
N MET A 74 -3.28 4.82 5.19
CA MET A 74 -1.86 4.86 5.56
C MET A 74 -1.35 3.42 5.77
N GLY A 75 -0.40 2.99 4.92
CA GLY A 75 0.22 1.67 5.00
C GLY A 75 -0.15 0.64 3.93
N PHE A 76 -1.01 0.95 2.94
CA PHE A 76 -1.27 0.00 1.85
C PHE A 76 -0.13 0.01 0.81
N ILE A 77 0.64 -1.08 0.75
CA ILE A 77 1.71 -1.24 -0.24
C ILE A 77 1.10 -1.73 -1.55
N ARG A 78 1.21 -0.94 -2.61
CA ARG A 78 0.81 -1.35 -3.96
C ARG A 78 1.95 -2.08 -4.66
N THR A 79 1.77 -3.38 -4.87
CA THR A 79 2.65 -4.21 -5.72
C THR A 79 2.14 -4.31 -7.16
N THR A 80 1.01 -3.69 -7.47
CA THR A 80 0.43 -3.59 -8.83
C THR A 80 -0.05 -2.17 -9.10
N GLU A 81 0.03 -1.75 -10.36
CA GLU A 81 -0.43 -0.43 -10.81
C GLU A 81 -0.87 -0.51 -12.28
N CYS A 82 -1.85 0.28 -12.69
CA CYS A 82 -2.21 0.36 -14.11
C CYS A 82 -1.02 0.81 -14.95
N GLY A 83 -0.85 0.20 -16.13
CA GLY A 83 0.22 0.52 -17.06
C GLY A 83 0.16 1.95 -17.60
N ASP A 84 1.17 2.32 -18.39
CA ASP A 84 1.32 3.70 -18.88
C ASP A 84 0.09 4.15 -19.69
N GLY A 85 -0.50 5.30 -19.31
CA GLY A 85 -1.68 5.87 -19.97
C GLY A 85 -3.02 5.24 -19.54
N LEU A 86 -3.01 4.38 -18.53
CA LEU A 86 -4.21 3.79 -17.94
C LEU A 86 -4.51 4.41 -16.57
N ILE A 87 -5.79 4.47 -16.21
CA ILE A 87 -6.25 4.82 -14.86
C ILE A 87 -7.11 3.71 -14.31
N CYS A 88 -7.10 3.55 -12.98
CA CYS A 88 -8.02 2.64 -12.32
C CYS A 88 -9.39 3.31 -12.20
N ASP A 89 -10.39 2.78 -12.90
CA ASP A 89 -11.76 3.27 -12.81
C ASP A 89 -12.38 2.83 -11.47
N PRO A 90 -12.87 3.75 -10.61
CA PRO A 90 -13.39 3.38 -9.30
C PRO A 90 -14.79 2.74 -9.35
N ALA A 91 -15.50 2.81 -10.46
CA ALA A 91 -16.82 2.19 -10.62
C ALA A 91 -16.68 0.73 -11.07
N GLU A 92 -15.78 0.45 -12.01
CA GLU A 92 -15.55 -0.87 -12.60
C GLU A 92 -14.42 -1.63 -11.89
N TRP A 93 -13.54 -0.94 -11.17
CA TRP A 93 -12.34 -1.50 -10.53
C TRP A 93 -11.39 -2.13 -11.55
N GLU A 94 -11.32 -1.53 -12.73
CA GLU A 94 -10.53 -2.00 -13.85
C GLU A 94 -9.65 -0.88 -14.42
N CYS A 95 -8.51 -1.25 -14.99
CA CYS A 95 -7.65 -0.31 -15.70
C CYS A 95 -8.26 0.07 -17.06
N ILE A 96 -8.60 1.35 -17.23
CA ILE A 96 -9.18 1.90 -18.45
C ILE A 96 -8.23 2.90 -19.10
N ARG A 97 -8.38 3.12 -20.42
CA ARG A 97 -7.63 4.17 -21.13
C ARG A 97 -8.21 5.54 -20.81
N VAL A 98 -7.33 6.51 -20.60
CA VAL A 98 -7.73 7.92 -20.57
C VAL A 98 -7.85 8.40 -22.01
N GLU A 99 -9.07 8.68 -22.47
CA GLU A 99 -9.32 9.32 -23.77
C GLU A 99 -8.96 10.81 -23.79
#